data_AF-A0A973BJ61-F1
#
_entry.id   AF-A0A973BJ61-F1
#
_cell.length_a   1.000
_cell.length_b   1.000
_cell.length_c   1.000
_cell.angle_alpha   90.00
_cell.angle_beta   90.00
_cell.angle_gamma   90.00
#
_symmetry.space_group_name_H-M   'P 1'
#
loop_
_entity.id
_entity.type
_entity.pdbx_description
1 polymer ?
#
loop_
_entity_poly.entity_id
_entity_poly.type
_entity_poly.pdbx_seq_one_letter_code
_entity_poly.pdbx_strand_id
1 'polypeptide(L)'
;MSEFKGQCFKASLSKFVEILENKIPAILVHANIKTNMGTIGHAWIECNNTVVDMTLSENDRLIDINKYYDSMEVLKIKKYSKIEVQDLLKRFGNKVYWEDWLIFTSK
;
A
#
# COMPACT_ATOMS: atom_id res chain seq x y z
N MET A 1 17.82 -5.48 13.87
CA MET A 1 17.11 -4.47 13.04
C MET A 1 16.32 -5.24 11.99
N SER A 2 14.98 -5.16 11.98
CA SER A 2 14.16 -6.08 11.18
C SER A 2 14.10 -5.66 9.71
N GLU A 3 14.71 -6.46 8.84
CA GLU A 3 14.88 -6.24 7.40
C GLU A 3 13.57 -6.13 6.58
N PHE A 4 12.40 -6.29 7.22
CA PHE A 4 11.10 -6.34 6.56
C PHE A 4 10.28 -5.04 6.60
N LYS A 5 10.76 -3.99 7.30
CA LYS A 5 9.98 -2.75 7.45
C LYS A 5 9.88 -1.98 6.11
N GLY A 6 8.65 -1.66 5.70
CA GLY A 6 8.37 -0.83 4.53
C GLY A 6 8.42 -1.54 3.16
N GLN A 7 8.67 -2.85 3.11
CA GLN A 7 8.74 -3.59 1.85
C GLN A 7 7.40 -3.64 1.09
N CYS A 8 6.28 -3.80 1.80
CA CYS A 8 4.93 -3.86 1.21
C CYS A 8 4.54 -2.55 0.51
N PHE A 9 4.87 -1.40 1.11
CA PHE A 9 4.62 -0.09 0.52
C PHE A 9 5.52 0.17 -0.69
N LYS A 10 6.82 -0.18 -0.61
CA LYS A 10 7.73 -0.07 -1.76
C LYS A 10 7.26 -0.93 -2.93
N ALA A 11 6.89 -2.18 -2.69
CA ALA A 11 6.38 -3.08 -3.73
C ALA A 11 5.08 -2.54 -4.36
N SER A 12 4.14 -2.08 -3.53
CA SER A 12 2.90 -1.47 -3.99
C SER A 12 3.15 -0.18 -4.78
N LEU A 13 4.12 0.64 -4.38
CA LEU A 13 4.49 1.85 -5.11
C LEU A 13 5.08 1.53 -6.49
N SER A 14 6.01 0.57 -6.58
CA SER A 14 6.56 0.12 -7.86
C SER A 14 5.47 -0.44 -8.76
N LYS A 15 4.58 -1.30 -8.23
CA LYS A 15 3.47 -1.86 -9.00
C LYS A 15 2.47 -0.80 -9.43
N PHE A 16 2.24 0.22 -8.61
CA PHE A 16 1.36 1.33 -8.94
C PHE A 16 1.87 2.11 -10.15
N VAL A 17 3.18 2.36 -10.25
CA VAL A 17 3.78 3.00 -11.43
C VAL A 17 3.55 2.17 -12.69
N GLU A 18 3.75 0.85 -12.66
CA GLU A 18 3.44 -0.04 -13.79
C GLU A 18 1.96 0.04 -14.22
N ILE A 19 1.03 0.04 -13.25
CA ILE A 19 -0.41 0.12 -13.53
C ILE A 19 -0.77 1.48 -14.18
N LEU A 20 -0.13 2.57 -13.74
CA LEU A 20 -0.32 3.88 -14.32
C LEU A 20 0.22 4.01 -15.75
N GLU A 21 1.34 3.34 -16.08
CA GLU A 21 1.87 3.29 -17.45
C GLU A 21 0.90 2.62 -18.42
N ASN A 22 0.17 1.62 -17.93
CA ASN A 22 -0.92 0.97 -18.66
C ASN A 22 -2.22 1.79 -18.73
N LYS A 23 -2.19 3.05 -18.27
CA LYS A 23 -3.34 3.99 -18.24
C LYS A 23 -4.55 3.48 -17.44
N ILE A 24 -4.33 2.57 -16.49
CA ILE A 24 -5.39 2.06 -15.63
C ILE A 24 -5.57 3.04 -14.45
N PRO A 25 -6.80 3.52 -14.18
CA PRO A 25 -7.08 4.30 -12.98
C PRO A 25 -6.80 3.45 -11.73
N ALA A 26 -5.93 3.95 -10.87
CA ALA A 26 -5.54 3.26 -9.67
C ALA A 26 -5.39 4.23 -8.49
N ILE A 27 -5.59 3.70 -7.29
CA ILE A 27 -5.36 4.40 -6.02
C ILE A 27 -4.37 3.58 -5.21
N LEU A 28 -3.26 4.20 -4.79
CA LEU A 28 -2.35 3.58 -3.84
C LEU A 28 -2.94 3.78 -2.44
N VAL A 29 -3.07 2.70 -1.70
CA VAL A 29 -3.59 2.70 -0.34
C VAL A 29 -2.49 2.33 0.61
N HIS A 30 -2.39 3.11 1.67
CA HIS A 30 -1.60 2.79 2.84
C HIS A 30 -2.55 2.72 4.03
N ALA A 31 -2.39 1.72 4.87
CA ALA A 31 -3.26 1.43 6.00
C ALA A 31 -2.44 1.07 7.25
N ASN A 32 -2.98 1.41 8.42
CA ASN A 32 -2.65 0.68 9.64
C ASN A 32 -3.66 -0.47 9.75
N ILE A 33 -3.17 -1.70 9.84
CA ILE A 33 -4.01 -2.89 10.05
C ILE A 33 -3.67 -3.52 11.40
N LYS A 34 -4.69 -4.12 12.02
CA LYS A 34 -4.52 -4.92 13.21
C LYS A 34 -4.22 -6.36 12.82
N THR A 35 -3.26 -6.95 13.51
CA THR A 35 -2.89 -8.37 13.38
C THR A 35 -2.86 -9.00 14.76
N ASN A 36 -2.76 -10.33 14.82
CA ASN A 36 -2.56 -11.06 16.08
C ASN A 36 -1.28 -10.65 16.82
N MET A 37 -0.31 -10.04 16.13
CA MET A 37 0.96 -9.57 16.70
C MET A 37 0.99 -8.08 17.02
N GLY A 38 -0.12 -7.35 16.81
CA GLY A 38 -0.21 -5.91 17.03
C GLY A 38 -0.56 -5.13 15.77
N THR A 39 -0.34 -3.82 15.80
CA THR A 39 -0.64 -2.93 14.68
C THR A 39 0.56 -2.83 13.74
N ILE A 40 0.33 -3.02 12.45
CA ILE A 40 1.36 -2.88 11.41
C ILE A 40 0.91 -1.90 10.31
N GLY A 41 1.87 -1.31 9.62
CA GLY A 41 1.62 -0.60 8.37
C GLY A 41 1.51 -1.60 7.21
N HIS A 42 0.51 -1.42 6.35
CA HIS A 42 0.28 -2.26 5.18
C HIS A 42 -0.15 -1.43 3.98
N ALA A 43 0.14 -1.88 2.77
CA ALA A 43 -0.14 -1.13 1.55
C ALA A 43 -0.61 -2.03 0.41
N TRP A 44 -1.51 -1.51 -0.41
CA TRP A 44 -2.07 -2.19 -1.57
C TRP A 44 -2.52 -1.17 -2.63
N ILE A 45 -2.94 -1.66 -3.79
CA ILE A 45 -3.45 -0.84 -4.88
C ILE A 45 -4.90 -1.19 -5.13
N GLU A 46 -5.76 -0.18 -5.23
CA GLU A 46 -7.14 -0.33 -5.69
C GLU A 46 -7.22 0.02 -7.18
N CYS A 47 -7.73 -0.88 -8.01
CA CYS A 47 -8.02 -0.61 -9.42
C CYS A 47 -9.20 -1.47 -9.89
N ASN A 48 -10.09 -0.90 -10.71
CA ASN A 48 -11.23 -1.62 -11.30
C ASN A 48 -12.07 -2.44 -10.29
N ASN A 49 -12.36 -1.88 -9.11
CA ASN A 49 -13.07 -2.54 -8.01
C ASN A 49 -12.36 -3.78 -7.42
N THR A 50 -11.06 -3.92 -7.69
CA THR A 50 -10.20 -4.99 -7.15
C THR A 50 -9.04 -4.41 -6.36
N VAL A 51 -8.50 -5.22 -5.46
CA VAL A 51 -7.27 -4.95 -4.71
C VAL A 51 -6.14 -5.81 -5.26
N VAL A 52 -5.03 -5.15 -5.55
CA VAL A 52 -3.72 -5.76 -5.81
C VAL A 52 -2.86 -5.56 -4.57
N ASP A 53 -2.68 -6.62 -3.81
CA ASP A 53 -1.76 -6.66 -2.66
C ASP A 53 -0.52 -7.47 -3.04
N MET A 54 0.64 -6.80 -3.04
CA MET A 54 1.92 -7.38 -3.42
C MET A 54 2.53 -8.29 -2.34
N THR A 55 1.92 -8.36 -1.16
CA THR A 55 2.34 -9.23 -0.05
C THR A 55 1.63 -10.58 -0.04
N LEU A 56 0.51 -10.69 -0.77
CA LEU A 56 -0.17 -11.96 -0.95
C LEU A 56 0.56 -12.78 -2.02
N SER A 57 0.57 -14.11 -1.85
CA SER A 57 1.20 -15.05 -2.78
C SER A 57 0.65 -14.87 -4.21
N GLU A 58 1.42 -15.29 -5.22
CA GLU A 58 1.14 -15.02 -6.65
C GLU A 58 -0.25 -15.46 -7.14
N ASN A 59 -0.98 -16.26 -6.37
CA ASN A 59 -2.28 -16.83 -6.72
C ASN A 59 -3.51 -16.01 -6.26
N ASP A 60 -3.35 -15.01 -5.39
CA ASP A 60 -4.48 -14.25 -4.79
C ASP A 60 -4.55 -12.77 -5.24
N ARG A 61 -4.03 -12.47 -6.43
CA ARG A 61 -3.70 -11.09 -6.87
C ARG A 61 -4.88 -10.13 -7.06
N LEU A 62 -6.12 -10.61 -7.08
CA LEU A 62 -7.30 -9.79 -7.38
C LEU A 62 -8.45 -10.16 -6.45
N ILE A 63 -8.58 -9.43 -5.36
CA ILE A 63 -9.66 -9.59 -4.39
C ILE A 63 -10.64 -8.42 -4.58
N ASP A 64 -11.95 -8.67 -4.53
CA ASP A 64 -12.94 -7.59 -4.49
C ASP A 64 -12.63 -6.64 -3.34
N ILE A 65 -12.72 -5.33 -3.61
CA ILE A 65 -12.33 -4.31 -2.63
C ILE A 65 -13.09 -4.43 -1.31
N ASN A 66 -14.39 -4.72 -1.33
CA ASN A 66 -15.17 -4.78 -0.09
C ASN A 66 -14.77 -6.01 0.72
N LYS A 67 -14.65 -7.17 0.06
CA LYS A 67 -14.18 -8.40 0.70
C LYS A 67 -12.79 -8.26 1.31
N TYR A 68 -11.91 -7.55 0.61
CA TYR A 68 -10.55 -7.31 1.09
C TYR A 68 -10.56 -6.45 2.36
N TYR A 69 -11.34 -5.37 2.36
CA TYR A 69 -11.49 -4.51 3.54
C TYR A 69 -12.15 -5.21 4.72
N ASP A 70 -13.12 -6.09 4.48
CA ASP A 70 -13.73 -6.87 5.56
C ASP A 70 -12.74 -7.87 6.18
N SER A 71 -11.79 -8.38 5.38
CA SER A 71 -10.77 -9.34 5.82
C SER A 71 -9.57 -8.70 6.52
N MET A 72 -9.21 -7.48 6.12
CA MET A 72 -8.13 -6.71 6.73
C MET A 72 -8.75 -5.89 7.85
N GLU A 73 -8.41 -6.17 9.12
CA GLU A 73 -8.87 -5.35 10.25
C GLU A 73 -8.26 -3.93 10.20
N VAL A 74 -8.75 -3.11 9.27
CA VAL A 74 -8.25 -1.78 8.96
C VAL A 74 -8.61 -0.84 10.10
N LEU A 75 -7.58 -0.24 10.70
CA LEU A 75 -7.74 0.78 11.72
C LEU A 75 -7.79 2.19 11.13
N LYS A 76 -6.93 2.45 10.14
CA LYS A 76 -6.83 3.77 9.50
C LYS A 76 -6.22 3.69 8.12
N ILE A 77 -6.64 4.57 7.22
CA ILE A 77 -6.19 4.59 5.82
C ILE A 77 -5.77 5.99 5.38
N LYS A 78 -4.79 6.04 4.48
CA LYS A 78 -4.48 7.16 3.61
C LYS A 78 -4.45 6.65 2.17
N LYS A 79 -5.30 7.24 1.34
CA LYS A 79 -5.34 7.00 -0.10
C LYS A 79 -4.53 8.07 -0.82
N TYR A 80 -3.78 7.66 -1.85
CA TYR A 80 -2.98 8.54 -2.69
C TYR A 80 -3.45 8.42 -4.14
N SER A 81 -3.80 9.57 -4.71
CA SER A 81 -4.08 9.72 -6.13
C SER A 81 -2.79 9.62 -6.97
N LYS A 82 -2.94 9.47 -8.29
CA LYS A 82 -1.82 9.53 -9.24
C LYS A 82 -0.90 10.74 -9.02
N ILE A 83 -1.49 11.93 -8.85
CA ILE A 83 -0.73 13.18 -8.69
C ILE A 83 0.05 13.15 -7.37
N GLU A 84 -0.60 12.76 -6.27
CA GLU A 84 0.06 12.62 -4.97
C GLU A 84 1.23 11.61 -5.02
N VAL A 85 1.06 10.47 -5.69
CA VAL A 85 2.13 9.47 -5.83
C VAL A 85 3.28 10.00 -6.68
N GLN A 86 3.02 10.71 -7.78
CA GLN A 86 4.06 11.34 -8.58
C GLN A 86 4.85 12.37 -7.76
N ASP A 87 4.17 13.13 -6.92
CA ASP A 87 4.82 14.09 -6.02
C ASP A 87 5.63 13.39 -4.92
N LEU A 88 5.15 12.27 -4.37
CA LEU A 88 5.94 11.44 -3.45
C LEU A 88 7.22 10.94 -4.11
N LEU A 89 7.13 10.39 -5.32
CA LEU A 89 8.29 9.89 -6.07
C LEU A 89 9.30 11.00 -6.36
N LYS A 90 8.84 12.20 -6.73
CA LYS A 90 9.71 13.38 -6.94
C LYS A 90 10.40 13.83 -5.64
N ARG A 91 9.67 13.87 -4.53
CA ARG A 91 10.18 14.36 -3.24
C ARG A 91 11.19 13.42 -2.60
N PHE A 92 10.97 12.11 -2.71
CA PHE A 92 11.77 11.12 -2.00
C PHE A 92 12.78 10.36 -2.89
N GLY A 93 12.67 10.45 -4.22
CA GLY A 93 13.60 9.83 -5.17
C GLY A 93 13.84 8.34 -4.89
N ASN A 94 15.08 7.87 -5.08
CA ASN A 94 15.52 6.50 -4.73
C ASN A 94 15.90 6.34 -3.24
N LYS A 95 15.87 7.42 -2.45
CA LYS A 95 16.34 7.43 -1.05
C LYS A 95 15.17 7.69 -0.12
N VAL A 96 14.23 6.77 -0.10
CA VAL A 96 13.17 6.80 0.90
C VAL A 96 13.54 5.80 1.99
N TYR A 97 13.81 6.29 3.18
CA TYR A 97 13.98 5.47 4.37
C TYR A 97 12.58 5.13 4.88
N TRP A 98 12.18 3.87 4.71
CA TRP A 98 10.79 3.40 4.88
C TRP A 98 10.53 2.73 6.24
N GLU A 99 11.28 3.08 7.28
CA GLU A 99 11.32 2.29 8.52
C GLU A 99 10.18 2.57 9.51
N ASP A 100 9.44 3.69 9.42
CA ASP A 100 8.46 4.07 10.45
C ASP A 100 7.09 4.55 9.91
N TRP A 101 6.58 3.91 8.87
CA TRP A 101 5.31 4.31 8.26
C TRP A 101 4.14 3.48 8.81
N LEU A 102 3.85 3.56 10.11
CA LEU A 102 2.43 3.62 10.49
C LEU A 102 1.96 5.00 10.03
N ILE A 103 0.80 5.10 9.38
CA ILE A 103 0.29 6.40 8.89
C ILE A 103 0.18 7.41 10.03
N PHE A 104 0.07 6.93 11.27
CA PHE A 104 0.00 7.73 12.48
C PHE A 104 0.69 7.00 13.64
N THR A 105 2.02 7.06 13.70
CA THR A 105 2.78 6.72 14.93
C THR A 105 2.64 7.77 16.05
N SER A 106 1.85 8.84 15.87
CA SER A 106 1.71 9.90 16.87
C SER A 106 0.25 10.28 17.12
N LYS A 107 -0.28 9.84 18.27
CA LYS A 107 -0.46 10.71 19.43
C LYS A 107 -0.13 9.94 20.70
#